data_AF-A0A9J9U9C6-F1
#
_entry.id   AF-A0A9J9U9C6-F1
#
_cell.length_a   1.000
_cell.length_b   1.000
_cell.length_c   1.000
_cell.angle_alpha   90.00
_cell.angle_beta   90.00
_cell.angle_gamma   90.00
#
_symmetry.space_group_name_H-M   'P 1'
#
loop_
_entity.id
_entity.type
_entity.pdbx_description
1 polymer ?
#
loop_
_entity_poly.entity_id
_entity_poly.type
_entity_poly.pdbx_seq_one_letter_code
_entity_poly.pdbx_strand_id
1 'polypeptide(L)'
;MLSRMHASPLEPGAQAAASAEPAALAGRASQLSRAKRQATGLLLAVVVVFALTYFFPPSLGVACVRAVAEAAMVGALADWFAVSALFRRIPLPLVQRHTDIIARNKDRIGGNLAVFVRDKFLDAPSLVTMIRRHDPANMLAQWLTAPANARLLGRQVARLALTALDTVEDAKIQAFLSQAARTLVGKIDLSRSMASALGALTYQGRHQALLDDLLERLGGMVRSEDTRAFVADTLLQWIKREHPLKQKVLPTDWLSGKGASAITHAVDTLLKAVAEDPQHELREALDGAVQRLIARLQTDPDWARRGDEVRGYLQNDEVLGRYVRDLWSDLRQKLRDDLMNEDSALSARVADMGQWLGLSLAGDAALRVRLNVRLELWAATFAPDVAQSVAEHIRATVQRWDAQEMARLVELHIGSDLQYIRINGTVVGGCIGLLLFAVSHAGALWAAVVGS
;
A
#
# COMPACT_ATOMS: atom_id res chain seq x y z
N MET A 1 -8.60 7.40 35.65
CA MET A 1 -9.90 7.33 34.94
C MET A 1 -9.72 6.76 33.52
N LEU A 2 -9.08 5.59 33.39
CA LEU A 2 -8.94 4.88 32.12
C LEU A 2 -9.82 3.63 32.19
N SER A 3 -11.02 3.71 31.62
CA SER A 3 -11.84 2.53 31.40
C SER A 3 -12.78 2.76 30.22
N ARG A 4 -12.83 1.76 29.34
CA ARG A 4 -13.80 1.53 28.25
C ARG A 4 -13.54 2.24 26.92
N MET A 5 -12.54 1.75 26.18
CA MET A 5 -12.69 1.68 24.72
C MET A 5 -13.63 0.50 24.42
N HIS A 6 -14.81 0.82 23.88
CA HIS A 6 -15.73 -0.16 23.31
C HIS A 6 -15.03 -0.89 22.16
N ALA A 7 -14.84 -2.20 22.32
CA ALA A 7 -14.56 -3.08 21.19
C ALA A 7 -15.80 -3.05 20.26
N SER A 8 -15.59 -2.64 19.01
CA SER A 8 -16.61 -2.73 17.97
C SER A 8 -17.08 -4.20 17.85
N PRO A 9 -18.39 -4.48 17.72
CA PRO A 9 -18.86 -5.85 17.60
C PRO A 9 -18.30 -6.46 16.30
N LEU A 10 -17.44 -7.46 16.45
CA LEU A 10 -16.95 -8.29 15.35
C LEU A 10 -18.16 -8.81 14.57
N GLU A 11 -18.13 -8.71 13.23
CA GLU A 11 -19.23 -9.15 12.37
C GLU A 11 -19.69 -10.58 12.70
N PRO A 12 -21.00 -10.89 12.58
CA PRO A 12 -21.56 -12.18 12.99
C PRO A 12 -20.85 -13.40 12.35
N GLY A 13 -20.31 -13.25 11.13
CA GLY A 13 -19.50 -14.29 10.48
C GLY A 13 -18.13 -14.54 11.13
N ALA A 14 -17.47 -13.49 11.64
CA ALA A 14 -16.19 -13.61 12.34
C ALA A 14 -16.35 -14.21 13.74
N GLN A 15 -17.44 -13.90 14.44
CA GLN A 15 -17.77 -14.53 15.72
C GLN A 15 -18.16 -16.01 15.56
N ALA A 16 -18.87 -16.36 14.49
CA ALA A 16 -19.19 -17.75 14.15
C ALA A 16 -17.93 -18.58 13.80
N ALA A 17 -17.01 -18.01 13.02
CA ALA A 17 -15.73 -18.66 12.71
C ALA A 17 -14.85 -18.85 13.95
N ALA A 18 -14.74 -17.82 14.80
CA ALA A 18 -13.94 -17.86 16.04
C ALA A 18 -14.50 -18.82 17.10
N SER A 19 -15.81 -19.08 17.12
CA SER A 19 -16.43 -20.08 18.01
C SER A 19 -16.44 -21.49 17.42
N ALA A 20 -16.36 -21.65 16.09
CA ALA A 20 -16.32 -22.94 15.42
C ALA A 20 -14.97 -23.66 15.55
N GLU A 21 -13.86 -22.92 15.54
CA GLU A 21 -12.50 -23.48 15.64
C GLU A 21 -12.24 -24.27 16.95
N PRO A 22 -12.54 -23.72 18.15
CA PRO A 22 -12.37 -24.47 19.40
C PRO A 22 -13.33 -25.65 19.52
N ALA A 23 -14.56 -25.54 19.00
CA ALA A 23 -15.53 -26.64 18.98
C ALA A 23 -15.07 -27.80 18.06
N ALA A 24 -14.51 -27.48 16.89
CA ALA A 24 -13.96 -28.47 15.97
C ALA A 24 -12.75 -29.23 16.56
N LEU A 25 -11.84 -28.50 17.23
CA LEU A 25 -10.69 -29.10 17.91
C LEU A 25 -11.12 -30.01 19.08
N ALA A 26 -12.12 -29.59 19.86
CA ALA A 26 -12.70 -30.42 20.92
C ALA A 26 -13.34 -31.71 20.35
N GLY A 27 -14.05 -31.59 19.23
CA GLY A 27 -14.60 -32.74 18.50
C GLY A 27 -13.52 -33.74 18.10
N ARG A 28 -12.41 -33.27 17.50
CA ARG A 28 -11.27 -34.11 17.10
C ARG A 28 -10.56 -34.76 18.28
N ALA A 29 -10.36 -34.02 19.38
CA ALA A 29 -9.79 -34.57 20.61
C ALA A 29 -10.64 -35.72 21.17
N SER A 30 -11.97 -35.59 21.15
CA SER A 30 -12.88 -36.64 21.58
C SER A 30 -12.79 -37.89 20.70
N GLN A 31 -12.69 -37.73 19.38
CA GLN A 31 -12.53 -38.83 18.42
C GLN A 31 -11.21 -39.56 18.65
N LEU A 32 -10.11 -38.83 18.78
CA LEU A 32 -8.80 -39.38 19.10
C LEU A 32 -8.83 -40.18 20.41
N SER A 33 -9.49 -39.66 21.45
CA SER A 33 -9.60 -40.37 22.74
C SER A 33 -10.36 -41.70 22.64
N ARG A 34 -11.40 -41.75 21.79
CA ARG A 34 -12.19 -42.96 21.57
C ARG A 34 -11.40 -43.98 20.77
N ALA A 35 -10.76 -43.56 19.69
CA ALA A 35 -9.91 -44.42 18.86
C ALA A 35 -8.75 -45.01 19.68
N LYS A 36 -8.10 -44.20 20.52
CA LYS A 36 -7.06 -44.68 21.45
C LYS A 36 -7.59 -45.75 22.39
N ARG A 37 -8.75 -45.50 23.02
CA ARG A 37 -9.41 -46.45 23.93
C ARG A 37 -9.77 -47.76 23.24
N GLN A 38 -10.29 -47.71 22.02
CA GLN A 38 -10.63 -48.89 21.23
C GLN A 38 -9.38 -49.72 20.91
N ALA A 39 -8.32 -49.09 20.40
CA ALA A 39 -7.07 -49.77 20.08
C ALA A 39 -6.40 -50.37 21.33
N THR A 40 -6.39 -49.66 22.46
CA THR A 40 -5.88 -50.21 23.73
C THR A 40 -6.76 -51.31 24.30
N GLY A 41 -8.09 -51.18 24.15
CA GLY A 41 -9.04 -52.19 24.60
C GLY A 41 -8.89 -53.50 23.83
N LEU A 42 -8.69 -53.43 22.51
CA LEU A 42 -8.41 -54.60 21.69
C LEU A 42 -7.10 -55.28 22.08
N LEU A 43 -6.01 -54.52 22.30
CA LEU A 43 -4.75 -55.07 22.80
C LEU A 43 -4.95 -55.80 24.14
N LEU A 44 -5.65 -55.19 25.09
CA LEU A 44 -5.94 -55.81 26.39
C LEU A 44 -6.78 -57.09 26.23
N ALA A 45 -7.76 -57.10 25.33
CA ALA A 45 -8.56 -58.29 25.05
C ALA A 45 -7.69 -59.44 24.53
N VAL A 46 -6.76 -59.17 23.60
CA VAL A 46 -5.84 -60.20 23.10
C VAL A 46 -4.89 -60.70 24.18
N VAL A 47 -4.37 -59.82 25.05
CA VAL A 47 -3.55 -60.19 26.21
C VAL A 47 -4.33 -61.11 27.16
N VAL A 48 -5.59 -60.80 27.42
CA VAL A 48 -6.46 -61.64 28.27
C VAL A 48 -6.70 -63.00 27.62
N VAL A 49 -6.99 -63.05 26.31
CA VAL A 49 -7.13 -64.33 25.58
C VAL A 49 -5.85 -65.16 25.68
N PHE A 50 -4.69 -64.55 25.45
CA PHE A 50 -3.38 -65.20 25.59
C PHE A 50 -3.17 -65.76 27.00
N ALA A 51 -3.44 -64.97 28.05
CA ALA A 51 -3.31 -65.40 29.44
C ALA A 51 -4.29 -66.53 29.79
N LEU A 52 -5.54 -66.45 29.34
CA LEU A 52 -6.56 -67.49 29.55
C LEU A 52 -6.13 -68.83 28.97
N THR A 53 -5.39 -68.85 27.85
CA THR A 53 -4.88 -70.11 27.27
C THR A 53 -3.97 -70.91 28.21
N TYR A 54 -3.41 -70.32 29.27
CA TYR A 54 -2.60 -71.03 30.27
C TYR A 54 -3.44 -71.76 31.33
N PHE A 55 -4.71 -71.39 31.50
CA PHE A 55 -5.61 -72.01 32.47
C PHE A 55 -6.35 -73.23 31.91
N PHE A 56 -6.30 -73.47 30.60
CA PHE A 56 -6.93 -74.62 29.94
C PHE A 56 -5.94 -75.77 29.70
N PRO A 57 -6.40 -77.04 29.70
CA PRO A 57 -5.56 -78.19 29.40
C PRO A 57 -4.96 -78.09 27.98
N PRO A 58 -3.71 -78.55 27.79
CA PRO A 58 -3.02 -78.43 26.50
C PRO A 58 -3.73 -79.27 25.43
N SER A 59 -4.33 -78.59 24.45
CA SER A 59 -4.93 -79.19 23.26
C SER A 59 -4.47 -78.42 22.01
N LEU A 60 -4.58 -79.05 20.82
CA LEU A 60 -4.22 -78.39 19.55
C LEU A 60 -5.00 -77.08 19.32
N GLY A 61 -6.28 -77.04 19.73
CA GLY A 61 -7.09 -75.82 19.64
C GLY A 61 -6.60 -74.71 20.57
N VAL A 62 -6.24 -75.04 21.81
CA VAL A 62 -5.68 -74.07 22.78
C VAL A 62 -4.31 -73.57 22.31
N ALA A 63 -3.48 -74.43 21.73
CA ALA A 63 -2.19 -74.05 21.15
C ALA A 63 -2.35 -73.12 19.93
N CYS A 64 -3.34 -73.37 19.08
CA CYS A 64 -3.68 -72.50 17.95
C CYS A 64 -4.10 -71.10 18.42
N VAL A 65 -5.06 -71.03 19.35
CA VAL A 65 -5.52 -69.75 19.92
C VAL A 65 -4.38 -69.00 20.61
N ARG A 66 -3.48 -69.72 21.30
CA ARG A 66 -2.30 -69.13 21.93
C ARG A 66 -1.37 -68.50 20.88
N ALA A 67 -1.04 -69.22 19.81
CA ALA A 67 -0.17 -68.70 18.75
C ALA A 67 -0.78 -67.49 18.02
N VAL A 68 -2.09 -67.53 17.76
CA VAL A 68 -2.84 -66.40 17.20
C VAL A 68 -2.80 -65.19 18.13
N ALA A 69 -3.11 -65.39 19.42
CA ALA A 69 -3.13 -64.32 20.41
C ALA A 69 -1.72 -63.74 20.65
N GLU A 70 -0.68 -64.57 20.68
CA GLU A 70 0.71 -64.13 20.80
C GLU A 70 1.12 -63.24 19.63
N ALA A 71 0.87 -63.70 18.39
CA ALA A 71 1.21 -62.94 17.20
C ALA A 71 0.38 -61.65 17.06
N ALA A 72 -0.92 -61.70 17.39
CA ALA A 72 -1.79 -60.52 17.44
C ALA A 72 -1.30 -59.50 18.49
N MET A 73 -0.88 -59.96 19.68
CA MET A 73 -0.34 -59.11 20.73
C MET A 73 0.97 -58.45 20.30
N VAL A 74 1.89 -59.21 19.69
CA VAL A 74 3.17 -58.66 19.18
C VAL A 74 2.93 -57.61 18.10
N GLY A 75 2.03 -57.88 17.14
CA GLY A 75 1.66 -56.91 16.10
C GLY A 75 1.07 -55.62 16.68
N ALA A 76 0.13 -55.75 17.63
CA ALA A 76 -0.49 -54.62 18.32
C ALA A 76 0.51 -53.78 19.14
N LEU A 77 1.51 -54.42 19.77
CA LEU A 77 2.57 -53.75 20.52
C LEU A 77 3.58 -53.04 19.60
N ALA A 78 3.95 -53.67 18.48
CA ALA A 78 4.85 -53.07 17.49
C ALA A 78 4.25 -51.78 16.90
N ASP A 79 2.98 -51.82 16.51
CA ASP A 79 2.29 -50.64 15.99
C ASP A 79 2.02 -49.59 17.07
N TRP A 80 1.74 -50.00 18.32
CA TRP A 80 1.67 -49.06 19.44
C TRP A 80 2.98 -48.29 19.60
N PHE A 81 4.10 -49.00 19.53
CA PHE A 81 5.42 -48.41 19.62
C PHE A 81 5.66 -47.44 18.45
N ALA A 82 5.38 -47.85 17.21
CA ALA A 82 5.57 -47.00 16.02
C ALA A 82 4.73 -45.71 16.06
N VAL A 83 3.43 -45.81 16.37
CA VAL A 83 2.54 -44.65 16.44
C VAL A 83 2.91 -43.73 17.61
N SER A 84 3.25 -44.30 18.77
CA SER A 84 3.64 -43.50 19.95
C SER A 84 4.98 -42.81 19.74
N ALA A 85 5.94 -43.48 19.08
CA ALA A 85 7.25 -42.92 18.74
C ALA A 85 7.16 -41.74 17.76
N LEU A 86 6.07 -41.62 16.99
CA LEU A 86 5.87 -40.49 16.10
C LEU A 86 5.63 -39.17 16.86
N PHE A 87 4.92 -39.22 18.00
CA PHE A 87 4.43 -38.04 18.72
C PHE A 87 4.97 -37.87 20.15
N ARG A 88 5.54 -38.90 20.77
CA ARG A 88 5.96 -38.86 22.17
C ARG A 88 7.36 -39.44 22.36
N ARG A 89 8.07 -38.91 23.36
CA ARG A 89 9.33 -39.50 23.83
C ARG A 89 9.04 -40.71 24.69
N ILE A 90 9.60 -41.86 24.31
CA ILE A 90 9.45 -43.11 25.07
C ILE A 90 10.69 -43.27 25.99
N PRO A 91 10.51 -43.48 27.30
CA PRO A 91 11.59 -43.52 28.29
C PRO A 91 12.35 -44.87 28.28
N LEU A 92 12.77 -45.35 27.11
CA LEU A 92 13.60 -46.55 26.96
C LEU A 92 15.00 -46.16 26.46
N PRO A 93 16.08 -46.43 27.21
CA PRO A 93 17.41 -45.84 26.96
C PRO A 93 18.00 -46.12 25.58
N LEU A 94 17.73 -47.28 24.99
CA LEU A 94 18.22 -47.64 23.64
C LEU A 94 17.39 -47.01 22.51
N VAL A 95 16.11 -46.75 22.76
CA VAL A 95 15.13 -46.43 21.72
C VAL A 95 14.74 -44.95 21.72
N GLN A 96 14.97 -44.26 22.84
CA GLN A 96 14.62 -42.85 23.05
C GLN A 96 15.20 -41.90 21.98
N ARG A 97 16.35 -42.25 21.38
CA ARG A 97 17.01 -41.44 20.32
C ARG A 97 16.16 -41.26 19.06
N HIS A 98 15.30 -42.24 18.73
CA HIS A 98 14.51 -42.27 17.48
C HIS A 98 13.00 -42.10 17.71
N THR A 99 12.61 -41.55 18.87
CA THR A 99 11.20 -41.24 19.20
C THR A 99 10.98 -39.73 19.17
N ASP A 100 9.71 -39.30 19.16
CA ASP A 100 9.30 -37.90 19.01
C ASP A 100 9.67 -37.35 17.62
N ILE A 101 9.42 -38.15 16.57
CA ILE A 101 9.89 -37.91 15.20
C ILE A 101 9.33 -36.60 14.64
N ILE A 102 8.05 -36.29 14.86
CA ILE A 102 7.43 -35.07 14.31
C ILE A 102 8.03 -33.82 14.95
N ALA A 103 8.11 -33.76 16.29
CA ALA A 103 8.69 -32.61 16.97
C ALA A 103 10.16 -32.42 16.60
N ARG A 104 10.95 -33.51 16.53
CA ARG A 104 12.37 -33.46 16.13
C ARG A 104 12.58 -32.99 14.69
N ASN A 105 11.67 -33.33 13.78
CA ASN A 105 11.79 -32.97 12.36
C ASN A 105 11.00 -31.70 11.98
N LYS A 106 10.47 -30.95 12.95
CA LYS A 106 9.64 -29.76 12.70
C LYS A 106 10.26 -28.82 11.65
N ASP A 107 11.53 -28.45 11.82
CA ASP A 107 12.19 -27.49 10.93
C ASP A 107 12.37 -28.05 9.51
N ARG A 108 12.66 -29.36 9.40
CA ARG A 108 12.75 -30.05 8.11
C ARG A 108 11.39 -30.11 7.42
N ILE A 109 10.33 -30.41 8.16
CA ILE A 109 8.95 -30.41 7.65
C ILE A 109 8.57 -29.02 7.17
N GLY A 110 8.86 -27.97 7.95
CA GLY A 110 8.62 -26.58 7.57
C GLY A 110 9.40 -26.16 6.32
N GLY A 111 10.67 -26.56 6.21
CA GLY A 111 11.49 -26.30 5.03
C GLY A 111 10.94 -26.96 3.77
N ASN A 112 10.52 -28.22 3.86
CA ASN A 112 9.93 -28.95 2.73
C ASN A 112 8.56 -28.37 2.35
N LEU A 113 7.74 -27.99 3.32
CA LEU A 113 6.45 -27.34 3.08
C LEU A 113 6.64 -26.00 2.35
N ALA A 114 7.62 -25.19 2.77
CA ALA A 114 7.95 -23.93 2.11
C ALA A 114 8.34 -24.13 0.64
N VAL A 115 9.20 -25.11 0.35
CA VAL A 115 9.59 -25.47 -1.02
C VAL A 115 8.38 -25.96 -1.82
N PHE A 116 7.54 -26.80 -1.21
CA PHE A 116 6.34 -27.31 -1.86
C PHE A 116 5.36 -26.19 -2.24
N VAL A 117 5.11 -25.22 -1.35
CA VAL A 117 4.24 -24.07 -1.64
C VAL A 117 4.83 -23.22 -2.77
N ARG A 118 6.13 -22.94 -2.73
CA ARG A 118 6.84 -22.21 -3.78
C ARG A 118 6.71 -22.88 -5.15
N ASP A 119 6.99 -24.18 -5.21
CA ASP A 119 7.15 -24.89 -6.47
C ASP A 119 5.81 -25.41 -7.05
N LYS A 120 4.76 -25.53 -6.23
CA LYS A 120 3.46 -26.10 -6.65
C LYS A 120 2.29 -25.13 -6.62
N PHE A 121 2.35 -24.08 -5.80
CA PHE A 121 1.24 -23.13 -5.66
C PHE A 121 1.59 -21.74 -6.19
N LEU A 122 2.87 -21.34 -6.12
CA LEU A 122 3.32 -20.00 -6.49
C LEU A 122 4.29 -19.99 -7.68
N ASP A 123 4.39 -21.10 -8.42
CA ASP A 123 5.16 -21.10 -9.65
C ASP A 123 4.50 -20.20 -10.71
N ALA A 124 5.32 -19.58 -11.56
CA ALA A 124 4.86 -18.64 -12.58
C ALA A 124 3.76 -19.23 -13.49
N PRO A 125 3.89 -20.46 -14.03
CA PRO A 125 2.82 -21.10 -14.81
C PRO A 125 1.49 -21.23 -14.08
N SER A 126 1.50 -21.67 -12.81
CA SER A 126 0.29 -21.79 -12.00
C SER A 126 -0.40 -20.45 -11.77
N LEU A 127 0.37 -19.38 -11.46
CA LEU A 127 -0.18 -18.04 -11.27
C LEU A 127 -0.75 -17.46 -12.56
N VAL A 128 -0.08 -17.65 -13.71
CA VAL A 128 -0.61 -17.23 -15.01
C VAL A 128 -1.90 -17.98 -15.35
N THR A 129 -1.95 -19.28 -15.08
CA THR A 129 -3.16 -20.09 -15.29
C THR A 129 -4.31 -19.61 -14.39
N MET A 130 -4.01 -19.25 -13.14
CA MET A 130 -5.00 -18.68 -12.22
C MET A 130 -5.54 -17.34 -12.72
N ILE A 131 -4.69 -16.45 -13.23
CA ILE A 131 -5.08 -15.16 -13.82
C ILE A 131 -6.01 -15.38 -15.02
N ARG A 132 -5.65 -16.29 -15.92
CA ARG A 132 -6.47 -16.64 -17.10
C ARG A 132 -7.85 -17.16 -16.72
N ARG A 133 -7.93 -17.95 -15.65
CA ARG A 133 -9.19 -18.56 -15.20
C ARG A 133 -10.16 -17.55 -14.59
N HIS A 134 -9.65 -16.50 -13.92
CA HIS A 134 -10.47 -15.60 -13.12
C HIS A 134 -10.74 -14.23 -13.78
N ASP A 135 -10.08 -13.90 -14.91
CA ASP A 135 -10.22 -12.61 -15.61
C ASP A 135 -10.22 -11.40 -14.65
N PRO A 136 -9.06 -11.10 -14.03
CA PRO A 136 -8.97 -10.05 -13.03
C PRO A 136 -9.37 -8.67 -13.57
N ALA A 137 -9.15 -8.40 -14.87
CA ALA A 137 -9.60 -7.16 -15.50
C ALA A 137 -11.13 -7.01 -15.45
N ASN A 138 -11.88 -8.08 -15.74
CA ASN A 138 -13.35 -8.07 -15.64
C ASN A 138 -13.81 -7.97 -14.18
N MET A 139 -13.17 -8.68 -13.25
CA MET A 139 -13.47 -8.54 -11.81
C MET A 139 -13.25 -7.10 -11.33
N LEU A 140 -12.14 -6.48 -11.73
CA LEU A 140 -11.82 -5.09 -11.42
C LEU A 140 -12.85 -4.13 -12.03
N ALA A 141 -13.27 -4.37 -13.27
CA ALA A 141 -14.29 -3.57 -13.95
C ALA A 141 -15.61 -3.59 -13.19
N GLN A 142 -16.11 -4.78 -12.84
CA GLN A 142 -17.35 -4.95 -12.09
C GLN A 142 -17.25 -4.31 -10.70
N TRP A 143 -16.12 -4.51 -10.01
CA TRP A 143 -15.89 -3.93 -8.69
C TRP A 143 -15.90 -2.40 -8.74
N LEU A 144 -15.18 -1.78 -9.68
CA LEU A 144 -15.07 -0.32 -9.82
C LEU A 144 -16.32 0.36 -10.38
N THR A 145 -17.16 -0.37 -11.12
CA THR A 145 -18.42 0.18 -11.65
C THR A 145 -19.42 0.48 -10.53
N ALA A 146 -19.35 -0.23 -9.39
CA ALA A 146 -20.16 0.05 -8.24
C ALA A 146 -19.69 1.32 -7.50
N PRO A 147 -20.53 2.36 -7.35
CA PRO A 147 -20.11 3.64 -6.74
C PRO A 147 -19.60 3.51 -5.30
N ALA A 148 -20.14 2.55 -4.53
CA ALA A 148 -19.68 2.29 -3.17
C ALA A 148 -18.22 1.82 -3.12
N ASN A 149 -17.83 0.93 -4.04
CA ASN A 149 -16.47 0.40 -4.12
C ASN A 149 -15.47 1.46 -4.62
N ALA A 150 -15.86 2.28 -5.60
CA ALA A 150 -15.05 3.40 -6.05
C ALA A 150 -14.77 4.40 -4.91
N ARG A 151 -15.77 4.69 -4.06
CA ARG A 151 -15.58 5.50 -2.83
C ARG A 151 -14.67 4.82 -1.82
N LEU A 152 -14.78 3.50 -1.64
CA LEU A 152 -13.85 2.75 -0.78
C LEU A 152 -12.41 2.84 -1.28
N LEU A 153 -12.19 2.73 -2.60
CA LEU A 153 -10.87 2.96 -3.22
C LEU A 153 -10.36 4.36 -2.92
N GLY A 154 -11.19 5.39 -3.13
CA GLY A 154 -10.85 6.78 -2.84
C GLY A 154 -10.40 6.99 -1.40
N ARG A 155 -11.17 6.46 -0.44
CA ARG A 155 -10.84 6.53 0.99
C ARG A 155 -9.55 5.80 1.33
N GLN A 156 -9.32 4.63 0.75
CA GLN A 156 -8.11 3.85 1.01
C GLN A 156 -6.87 4.53 0.43
N VAL A 157 -6.96 5.08 -0.78
CA VAL A 157 -5.90 5.87 -1.39
C VAL A 157 -5.62 7.14 -0.57
N ALA A 158 -6.65 7.83 -0.09
CA ALA A 158 -6.49 8.99 0.80
C ALA A 158 -5.76 8.60 2.11
N ARG A 159 -6.13 7.48 2.75
CA ARG A 159 -5.44 6.98 3.95
C ARG A 159 -3.98 6.62 3.70
N LEU A 160 -3.69 5.96 2.57
CA LEU A 160 -2.33 5.62 2.18
C LEU A 160 -1.52 6.89 1.87
N ALA A 161 -2.12 7.88 1.20
CA ALA A 161 -1.51 9.17 0.92
C ALA A 161 -1.22 9.94 2.22
N LEU A 162 -2.13 9.90 3.20
CA LEU A 162 -1.91 10.52 4.51
C LEU A 162 -0.76 9.83 5.26
N THR A 163 -0.76 8.49 5.28
CA THR A 163 0.32 7.72 5.91
C THR A 163 1.67 8.03 5.24
N ALA A 164 1.69 8.07 3.91
CA ALA A 164 2.89 8.45 3.16
C ALA A 164 3.31 9.89 3.50
N LEU A 165 2.38 10.85 3.51
CA LEU A 165 2.64 12.25 3.84
C LEU A 165 3.22 12.41 5.25
N ASP A 166 2.78 11.60 6.22
CA ASP A 166 3.29 11.58 7.60
C ASP A 166 4.65 10.91 7.73
N THR A 167 4.95 9.90 6.90
CA THR A 167 6.24 9.20 6.93
C THR A 167 7.38 10.02 6.32
N VAL A 168 7.07 10.96 5.42
CA VAL A 168 8.11 11.72 4.73
C VAL A 168 8.57 12.91 5.56
N GLU A 169 9.89 13.03 5.69
CA GLU A 169 10.54 14.15 6.36
C GLU A 169 10.48 15.43 5.50
N ASP A 170 9.57 16.36 5.82
CA ASP A 170 10.00 17.67 6.29
C ASP A 170 11.07 18.41 5.47
N ALA A 171 12.18 18.54 6.19
CA ALA A 171 13.41 19.19 5.78
C ALA A 171 14.01 18.58 4.50
N LYS A 172 13.85 17.27 4.26
CA LYS A 172 14.42 16.61 3.07
C LYS A 172 13.71 17.06 1.80
N ILE A 173 12.37 17.12 1.81
CA ILE A 173 11.61 17.63 0.67
C ILE A 173 11.91 19.13 0.49
N GLN A 174 11.88 19.91 1.56
CA GLN A 174 12.15 21.35 1.48
C GLN A 174 13.53 21.65 0.89
N ALA A 175 14.57 20.92 1.31
CA ALA A 175 15.92 21.06 0.76
C ALA A 175 15.97 20.67 -0.72
N PHE A 176 15.32 19.55 -1.09
CA PHE A 176 15.23 19.11 -2.47
C PHE A 176 14.51 20.14 -3.37
N LEU A 177 13.34 20.64 -2.95
CA LEU A 177 12.57 21.64 -3.67
C LEU A 177 13.35 22.96 -3.79
N SER A 178 14.03 23.39 -2.73
CA SER A 178 14.87 24.59 -2.75
C SER A 178 16.02 24.44 -3.76
N GLN A 179 16.66 23.27 -3.79
CA GLN A 179 17.73 22.98 -4.74
C GLN A 179 17.21 22.92 -6.18
N ALA A 180 16.05 22.28 -6.39
CA ALA A 180 15.40 22.22 -7.69
C ALA A 180 15.02 23.61 -8.19
N ALA A 181 14.44 24.45 -7.32
CA ALA A 181 14.08 25.84 -7.63
C ALA A 181 15.32 26.67 -8.00
N ARG A 182 16.40 26.60 -7.22
CA ARG A 182 17.67 27.29 -7.53
C ARG A 182 18.27 26.84 -8.87
N THR A 183 18.19 25.54 -9.16
CA THR A 183 18.68 24.97 -10.42
C THR A 183 17.83 25.44 -11.60
N LEU A 184 16.51 25.49 -11.45
CA LEU A 184 15.58 26.00 -12.46
C LEU A 184 15.83 27.49 -12.73
N VAL A 185 15.89 28.32 -11.69
CA VAL A 185 16.21 29.76 -11.82
C VAL A 185 17.57 29.95 -12.50
N GLY A 186 18.56 29.10 -12.24
CA GLY A 186 19.86 29.14 -12.89
C GLY A 186 19.87 28.85 -14.38
N LYS A 187 18.91 28.08 -14.87
CA LYS A 187 18.77 27.74 -16.28
C LYS A 187 17.97 28.78 -17.07
N ILE A 188 17.30 29.70 -16.40
CA ILE A 188 16.48 30.73 -17.03
C ILE A 188 17.37 31.93 -17.37
N ASP A 189 17.43 32.26 -18.66
CA ASP A 189 17.91 33.56 -19.11
C ASP A 189 16.82 34.59 -18.82
N LEU A 190 16.96 35.31 -17.71
CA LEU A 190 15.96 36.29 -17.23
C LEU A 190 15.72 37.38 -18.28
N SER A 191 16.78 37.82 -18.96
CA SER A 191 16.70 38.88 -19.96
C SER A 191 15.86 38.45 -21.15
N ARG A 192 16.17 37.26 -21.69
CA ARG A 192 15.42 36.70 -22.82
C ARG A 192 13.98 36.33 -22.46
N SER A 193 13.76 35.78 -21.26
CA SER A 193 12.42 35.41 -20.78
C SER A 193 11.54 36.64 -20.57
N MET A 194 12.09 37.73 -20.03
CA MET A 194 11.39 39.00 -19.89
C MET A 194 11.06 39.60 -21.26
N ALA A 195 11.98 39.54 -22.22
CA ALA A 195 11.73 39.97 -23.59
C ALA A 195 10.61 39.15 -24.26
N SER A 196 10.60 37.83 -24.07
CA SER A 196 9.53 36.96 -24.60
C SER A 196 8.18 37.22 -23.94
N ALA A 197 8.14 37.45 -22.62
CA ALA A 197 6.91 37.78 -21.90
C ALA A 197 6.33 39.14 -22.33
N LEU A 198 7.18 40.18 -22.37
CA LEU A 198 6.81 41.51 -22.88
C LEU A 198 6.40 41.45 -24.36
N GLY A 199 7.11 40.66 -25.17
CA GLY A 199 6.77 40.41 -26.56
C GLY A 199 5.39 39.75 -26.71
N ALA A 200 5.07 38.73 -25.91
CA ALA A 200 3.76 38.08 -25.94
C ALA A 200 2.62 39.00 -25.46
N LEU A 201 2.88 39.86 -24.47
CA LEU A 201 1.92 40.84 -23.96
C LEU A 201 1.65 41.97 -24.95
N THR A 202 2.67 42.36 -25.74
CA THR A 202 2.53 43.40 -26.77
C THR A 202 2.12 42.87 -28.14
N TYR A 203 2.16 41.55 -28.35
CA TYR A 203 1.77 40.92 -29.60
C TYR A 203 0.30 41.22 -29.92
N GLN A 204 0.05 41.72 -31.14
CA GLN A 204 -1.28 42.17 -31.59
C GLN A 204 -1.90 43.30 -30.75
N GLY A 205 -1.11 44.08 -30.02
CA GLY A 205 -1.61 45.25 -29.30
C GLY A 205 -2.42 44.94 -28.03
N ARG A 206 -2.32 43.72 -27.47
CA ARG A 206 -3.07 43.34 -26.26
C ARG A 206 -2.72 44.20 -25.04
N HIS A 207 -1.53 44.81 -25.03
CA HIS A 207 -1.12 45.76 -24.00
C HIS A 207 -1.89 47.08 -24.03
N GLN A 208 -2.53 47.44 -25.16
CA GLN A 208 -3.38 48.63 -25.25
C GLN A 208 -4.61 48.51 -24.35
N ALA A 209 -5.21 47.32 -24.23
CA ALA A 209 -6.34 47.09 -23.32
C ALA A 209 -5.96 47.25 -21.84
N LEU A 210 -4.72 46.88 -21.48
CA LEU A 210 -4.19 47.11 -20.13
C LEU A 210 -3.88 48.60 -19.90
N LEU A 211 -3.39 49.29 -20.93
CA LEU A 211 -3.15 50.73 -20.90
C LEU A 211 -4.47 51.50 -20.72
N ASP A 212 -5.55 51.07 -21.38
CA ASP A 212 -6.87 51.66 -21.24
C ASP A 212 -7.38 51.57 -19.79
N ASP A 213 -7.32 50.37 -19.17
CA ASP A 213 -7.71 50.20 -17.75
C ASP A 213 -6.83 51.03 -16.80
N LEU A 214 -5.54 51.16 -17.11
CA LEU A 214 -4.61 52.01 -16.35
C LEU A 214 -4.94 53.50 -16.48
N LEU A 215 -5.20 53.98 -17.70
CA LEU A 215 -5.57 55.37 -17.96
C LEU A 215 -6.89 55.73 -17.28
N GLU A 216 -7.86 54.81 -17.26
CA GLU A 216 -9.12 54.98 -16.55
C GLU A 216 -8.91 55.07 -15.03
N ARG A 217 -8.14 54.16 -14.45
CA ARG A 217 -7.78 54.19 -13.01
C ARG A 217 -7.00 55.44 -12.63
N LEU A 218 -6.03 55.85 -13.45
CA LEU A 218 -5.23 57.07 -13.24
C LEU A 218 -6.11 58.32 -13.36
N GLY A 219 -7.00 58.38 -14.34
CA GLY A 219 -7.98 59.46 -14.48
C GLY A 219 -8.88 59.54 -13.24
N GLY A 220 -9.35 58.41 -12.72
CA GLY A 220 -10.10 58.34 -11.46
C GLY A 220 -9.30 58.86 -10.26
N MET A 221 -8.04 58.46 -10.12
CA MET A 221 -7.16 58.93 -9.04
C MET A 221 -6.88 60.43 -9.10
N VAL A 222 -6.66 60.99 -10.30
CA VAL A 222 -6.42 62.44 -10.51
C VAL A 222 -7.65 63.28 -10.21
N ARG A 223 -8.87 62.73 -10.38
CA ARG A 223 -10.13 63.41 -10.07
C ARG A 223 -10.47 63.45 -8.58
N SER A 224 -9.83 62.62 -7.75
CA SER A 224 -10.09 62.57 -6.31
C SER A 224 -9.70 63.88 -5.59
N GLU A 225 -10.45 64.23 -4.55
CA GLU A 225 -10.18 65.43 -3.74
C GLU A 225 -8.83 65.33 -3.01
N ASP A 226 -8.45 64.13 -2.58
CA ASP A 226 -7.17 63.87 -1.90
C ASP A 226 -5.97 64.17 -2.80
N THR A 227 -5.99 63.71 -4.06
CA THR A 227 -4.91 63.99 -5.02
C THR A 227 -4.83 65.48 -5.33
N ARG A 228 -5.98 66.17 -5.43
CA ARG A 228 -6.02 67.61 -5.68
C ARG A 228 -5.44 68.41 -4.51
N ALA A 229 -5.72 68.00 -3.27
CA ALA A 229 -5.13 68.56 -2.06
C ALA A 229 -3.62 68.29 -1.98
N PHE A 230 -3.18 67.08 -2.31
CA PHE A 230 -1.77 66.69 -2.35
C PHE A 230 -0.96 67.48 -3.38
N VAL A 231 -1.50 67.64 -4.60
CA VAL A 231 -0.88 68.43 -5.67
C VAL A 231 -0.80 69.90 -5.25
N ALA A 232 -1.84 70.44 -4.62
CA ALA A 232 -1.83 71.81 -4.10
C ALA A 232 -0.72 72.03 -3.08
N ASP A 233 -0.57 71.14 -2.10
CA ASP A 233 0.46 71.26 -1.08
C ASP A 233 1.87 71.09 -1.67
N THR A 234 2.06 70.12 -2.56
CA THR A 234 3.34 69.86 -3.24
C THR A 234 3.79 71.05 -4.08
N LEU A 235 2.88 71.68 -4.84
CA LEU A 235 3.17 72.90 -5.59
C LEU A 235 3.57 74.06 -4.68
N LEU A 236 2.88 74.20 -3.55
CA LEU A 236 3.16 75.24 -2.56
C LEU A 236 4.56 75.05 -1.96
N GLN A 237 4.96 73.82 -1.67
CA GLN A 237 6.30 73.47 -1.20
C GLN A 237 7.37 73.67 -2.28
N TRP A 238 7.10 73.28 -3.53
CA TRP A 238 8.04 73.41 -4.64
C TRP A 238 8.35 74.88 -4.98
N ILE A 239 7.31 75.73 -5.07
CA ILE A 239 7.47 77.17 -5.35
C ILE A 239 8.25 77.86 -4.23
N LYS A 240 7.99 77.49 -2.96
CA LYS A 240 8.76 77.97 -1.80
C LYS A 240 10.24 77.61 -1.89
N ARG A 241 10.58 76.44 -2.46
CA ARG A 241 11.96 75.93 -2.53
C ARG A 241 12.75 76.50 -3.71
N GLU A 242 12.18 76.52 -4.91
CA GLU A 242 12.94 76.79 -6.15
C GLU A 242 12.81 78.24 -6.66
N HIS A 243 11.72 78.94 -6.34
CA HIS A 243 11.50 80.31 -6.83
C HIS A 243 10.92 81.26 -5.75
N PRO A 244 11.68 81.54 -4.67
CA PRO A 244 11.21 82.34 -3.53
C PRO A 244 10.82 83.79 -3.89
N LEU A 245 11.44 84.38 -4.93
CA LEU A 245 11.12 85.75 -5.38
C LEU A 245 9.82 85.83 -6.20
N LYS A 246 9.46 84.76 -6.92
CA LYS A 246 8.23 84.73 -7.76
C LYS A 246 6.96 84.51 -6.93
N GLN A 247 7.09 84.00 -5.71
CA GLN A 247 5.97 83.85 -4.76
C GLN A 247 5.28 85.18 -4.42
N LYS A 248 6.04 86.29 -4.36
CA LYS A 248 5.50 87.61 -4.01
C LYS A 248 4.72 88.31 -5.14
N VAL A 249 4.87 87.84 -6.38
CA VAL A 249 4.31 88.47 -7.59
C VAL A 249 3.15 87.66 -8.17
N LEU A 250 2.98 86.40 -7.73
CA LEU A 250 1.89 85.54 -8.16
C LEU A 250 0.62 85.80 -7.35
N PRO A 251 -0.58 85.83 -7.98
CA PRO A 251 -1.84 85.94 -7.25
C PRO A 251 -1.98 84.80 -6.23
N THR A 252 -2.27 85.13 -4.97
CA THR A 252 -2.40 84.14 -3.88
C THR A 252 -3.47 83.09 -4.19
N ASP A 253 -4.50 83.49 -4.93
CA ASP A 253 -5.55 82.65 -5.52
C ASP A 253 -5.04 81.54 -6.46
N TRP A 254 -3.92 81.75 -7.15
CA TRP A 254 -3.31 80.73 -8.02
C TRP A 254 -2.48 79.73 -7.22
N LEU A 255 -1.88 80.20 -6.13
CA LEU A 255 -1.11 79.40 -5.17
C LEU A 255 -2.01 78.57 -4.25
N SER A 256 -3.28 78.94 -4.08
CA SER A 256 -4.29 78.20 -3.34
C SER A 256 -5.28 77.51 -4.28
N GLY A 257 -5.46 76.19 -4.20
CA GLY A 257 -6.59 75.46 -4.81
C GLY A 257 -6.72 75.51 -6.35
N LYS A 258 -6.92 76.70 -6.95
CA LYS A 258 -7.13 76.94 -8.38
C LYS A 258 -5.97 76.47 -9.26
N GLY A 259 -4.71 76.69 -8.86
CA GLY A 259 -3.55 76.20 -9.62
C GLY A 259 -3.44 74.68 -9.63
N ALA A 260 -3.72 74.04 -8.49
CA ALA A 260 -3.79 72.59 -8.38
C ALA A 260 -4.97 72.00 -9.16
N SER A 261 -6.13 72.66 -9.13
CA SER A 261 -7.28 72.34 -9.97
C SER A 261 -6.96 72.48 -11.46
N ALA A 262 -6.25 73.53 -11.87
CA ALA A 262 -5.86 73.73 -13.27
C ALA A 262 -4.89 72.63 -13.75
N ILE A 263 -3.92 72.24 -12.91
CA ILE A 263 -2.96 71.18 -13.24
C ILE A 263 -3.63 69.80 -13.27
N THR A 264 -4.44 69.47 -12.26
CA THR A 264 -5.20 68.21 -12.25
C THR A 264 -6.19 68.14 -13.41
N HIS A 265 -6.83 69.26 -13.78
CA HIS A 265 -7.70 69.32 -14.94
C HIS A 265 -6.93 69.17 -16.26
N ALA A 266 -5.77 69.80 -16.41
CA ALA A 266 -4.89 69.63 -17.56
C ALA A 266 -4.41 68.17 -17.71
N VAL A 267 -4.01 67.54 -16.59
CA VAL A 267 -3.61 66.12 -16.56
C VAL A 267 -4.79 65.21 -16.86
N ASP A 268 -5.99 65.44 -16.28
CA ASP A 268 -7.20 64.66 -16.61
C ASP A 268 -7.58 64.80 -18.09
N THR A 269 -7.43 66.00 -18.66
CA THR A 269 -7.74 66.27 -20.07
C THR A 269 -6.74 65.54 -20.98
N LEU A 270 -5.45 65.55 -20.64
CA LEU A 270 -4.44 64.78 -21.36
C LEU A 270 -4.66 63.27 -21.23
N LEU A 271 -4.97 62.76 -20.03
CA LEU A 271 -5.25 61.34 -19.82
C LEU A 271 -6.49 60.89 -20.61
N LYS A 272 -7.55 61.71 -20.66
CA LYS A 272 -8.72 61.47 -21.51
C LYS A 272 -8.40 61.51 -22.99
N ALA A 273 -7.65 62.51 -23.46
CA ALA A 273 -7.25 62.61 -24.86
C ALA A 273 -6.43 61.40 -25.31
N VAL A 274 -5.52 60.91 -24.46
CA VAL A 274 -4.78 59.67 -24.69
C VAL A 274 -5.70 58.44 -24.63
N ALA A 275 -6.67 58.40 -23.72
CA ALA A 275 -7.61 57.29 -23.60
C ALA A 275 -8.55 57.16 -24.81
N GLU A 276 -9.05 58.29 -25.33
CA GLU A 276 -10.03 58.34 -26.42
C GLU A 276 -9.43 58.15 -27.82
N ASP A 277 -8.16 58.51 -28.02
CA ASP A 277 -7.47 58.37 -29.31
C ASP A 277 -6.46 57.21 -29.31
N PRO A 278 -6.75 56.09 -30.01
CA PRO A 278 -5.84 54.97 -30.16
C PRO A 278 -4.55 55.31 -30.93
N GLN A 279 -4.52 56.37 -31.74
CA GLN A 279 -3.37 56.83 -32.53
C GLN A 279 -2.64 58.02 -31.89
N HIS A 280 -2.90 58.31 -30.62
CA HIS A 280 -2.28 59.42 -29.92
C HIS A 280 -0.74 59.27 -29.88
N GLU A 281 0.02 60.35 -30.11
CA GLU A 281 1.50 60.34 -30.19
C GLU A 281 2.16 59.70 -28.95
N LEU A 282 1.61 59.94 -27.75
CA LEU A 282 2.07 59.32 -26.50
C LEU A 282 1.90 57.79 -26.45
N ARG A 283 0.84 57.22 -27.05
CA ARG A 283 0.66 55.77 -27.15
C ARG A 283 1.70 55.19 -28.09
N GLU A 284 1.91 55.80 -29.25
CA GLU A 284 2.94 55.36 -30.20
C GLU A 284 4.36 55.48 -29.60
N ALA A 285 4.64 56.55 -28.87
CA ALA A 285 5.92 56.73 -28.18
C ALA A 285 6.16 55.65 -27.11
N LEU A 286 5.12 55.27 -26.36
CA LEU A 286 5.18 54.17 -25.39
C LEU A 286 5.42 52.83 -26.10
N ASP A 287 4.68 52.55 -27.18
CA ASP A 287 4.83 51.32 -27.97
C ASP A 287 6.25 51.20 -28.54
N GLY A 288 6.76 52.27 -29.14
CA GLY A 288 8.12 52.34 -29.63
C GLY A 288 9.18 52.23 -28.52
N ALA A 289 8.90 52.73 -27.32
CA ALA A 289 9.79 52.55 -26.17
C ALA A 289 9.80 51.09 -25.68
N VAL A 290 8.64 50.44 -25.58
CA VAL A 290 8.52 49.04 -25.17
C VAL A 290 9.16 48.10 -26.20
N GLN A 291 8.95 48.33 -27.50
CA GLN A 291 9.59 47.54 -28.55
C GLN A 291 11.12 47.67 -28.52
N ARG A 292 11.64 48.89 -28.33
CA ARG A 292 13.09 49.10 -28.14
C ARG A 292 13.61 48.41 -26.89
N LEU A 293 12.85 48.43 -25.79
CA LEU A 293 13.21 47.71 -24.56
C LEU A 293 13.28 46.20 -24.79
N ILE A 294 12.28 45.61 -25.48
CA ILE A 294 12.27 44.19 -25.85
C ILE A 294 13.50 43.83 -26.69
N ALA A 295 13.80 44.63 -27.72
CA ALA A 295 14.97 44.42 -28.57
C ALA A 295 16.28 44.49 -27.76
N ARG A 296 16.42 45.49 -26.88
CA ARG A 296 17.59 45.63 -26.00
C ARG A 296 17.71 44.47 -25.02
N LEU A 297 16.63 44.00 -24.41
CA LEU A 297 16.65 42.83 -23.53
C LEU A 297 17.13 41.55 -24.24
N GLN A 298 16.98 41.45 -25.57
CA GLN A 298 17.44 40.29 -26.34
C GLN A 298 18.89 40.39 -26.82
N THR A 299 19.38 41.61 -27.08
CA THR A 299 20.62 41.84 -27.84
C THR A 299 21.70 42.61 -27.10
N ASP A 300 21.33 43.37 -26.07
CA ASP A 300 22.23 44.27 -25.34
C ASP A 300 22.96 43.51 -24.21
N PRO A 301 24.30 43.42 -24.22
CA PRO A 301 25.06 42.69 -23.21
C PRO A 301 24.93 43.29 -21.80
N ASP A 302 24.64 44.59 -21.66
CA ASP A 302 24.42 45.20 -20.34
C ASP A 302 23.13 44.70 -19.68
N TRP A 303 22.07 44.49 -20.47
CA TRP A 303 20.80 43.94 -19.97
C TRP A 303 20.92 42.46 -19.63
N ALA A 304 21.68 41.70 -20.42
CA ALA A 304 22.03 40.33 -20.08
C ALA A 304 22.76 40.25 -18.72
N ARG A 305 23.75 41.14 -18.49
CA ARG A 305 24.46 41.21 -17.21
C ARG A 305 23.54 41.56 -16.04
N ARG A 306 22.63 42.52 -16.20
CA ARG A 306 21.63 42.85 -15.17
C ARG A 306 20.68 41.68 -14.89
N GLY A 307 20.26 40.96 -15.93
CA GLY A 307 19.46 39.74 -15.79
C GLY A 307 20.20 38.65 -15.00
N ASP A 308 21.50 38.51 -15.25
CA ASP A 308 22.40 37.59 -14.55
C ASP A 308 22.64 38.01 -13.09
N GLU A 309 22.75 39.30 -12.80
CA GLU A 309 22.84 39.84 -11.43
C GLU A 309 21.56 39.55 -10.63
N VAL A 310 20.37 39.77 -11.22
CA VAL A 310 19.08 39.44 -10.60
C VAL A 310 18.92 37.92 -10.43
N ARG A 311 19.35 37.13 -11.42
CA ARG A 311 19.39 35.66 -11.30
C ARG A 311 20.28 35.23 -10.14
N GLY A 312 21.49 35.78 -10.05
CA GLY A 312 22.44 35.50 -8.98
C GLY A 312 21.90 35.89 -7.60
N TYR A 313 21.20 37.03 -7.52
CA TYR A 313 20.49 37.45 -6.31
C TYR A 313 19.42 36.42 -5.91
N LEU A 314 18.53 36.03 -6.82
CA LEU A 314 17.46 35.05 -6.54
C LEU A 314 17.99 33.64 -6.20
N GLN A 315 19.13 33.24 -6.75
CA GLN A 315 19.74 31.94 -6.47
C GLN A 315 20.41 31.88 -5.09
N ASN A 316 21.07 32.97 -4.70
CA ASN A 316 21.90 33.01 -3.49
C ASN A 316 21.15 33.58 -2.29
N ASP A 317 20.05 34.30 -2.50
CA ASP A 317 19.25 34.84 -1.42
C ASP A 317 18.47 33.73 -0.68
N GLU A 318 18.47 33.82 0.65
CA GLU A 318 17.66 32.99 1.53
C GLU A 318 16.15 33.18 1.27
N VAL A 319 15.74 34.30 0.67
CA VAL A 319 14.34 34.61 0.34
C VAL A 319 13.70 33.51 -0.51
N LEU A 320 14.37 33.05 -1.57
CA LEU A 320 13.81 31.99 -2.44
C LEU A 320 13.67 30.67 -1.69
N GLY A 321 14.65 30.33 -0.85
CA GLY A 321 14.59 29.15 0.01
C GLY A 321 13.45 29.24 1.04
N ARG A 322 13.24 30.41 1.65
CA ARG A 322 12.15 30.64 2.60
C ARG A 322 10.79 30.52 1.93
N TYR A 323 10.61 31.18 0.78
CA TYR A 323 9.36 31.10 0.01
C TYR A 323 9.01 29.67 -0.40
N VAL A 324 9.98 28.89 -0.88
CA VAL A 324 9.75 27.48 -1.23
C VAL A 324 9.39 26.64 0.00
N ARG A 325 10.00 26.90 1.16
CA ARG A 325 9.67 26.21 2.42
C ARG A 325 8.25 26.53 2.87
N ASP A 326 7.87 27.80 2.85
CA ASP A 326 6.55 28.25 3.28
C ASP A 326 5.47 27.70 2.34
N LEU A 327 5.70 27.76 1.02
CA LEU A 327 4.81 27.17 0.01
C LEU A 327 4.65 25.65 0.19
N TRP A 328 5.73 24.94 0.48
CA TRP A 328 5.67 23.50 0.78
C TRP A 328 4.87 23.23 2.05
N SER A 329 5.12 23.98 3.12
CA SER A 329 4.43 23.84 4.40
C SER A 329 2.93 24.07 4.24
N ASP A 330 2.54 25.13 3.55
CA ASP A 330 1.14 25.46 3.29
C ASP A 330 0.46 24.40 2.43
N LEU A 331 1.13 23.92 1.38
CA LEU A 331 0.61 22.85 0.53
C LEU A 331 0.44 21.54 1.31
N ARG A 332 1.44 21.17 2.12
CA ARG A 332 1.41 19.98 2.96
C ARG A 332 0.25 20.06 3.96
N GLN A 333 0.09 21.20 4.63
CA GLN A 333 -0.97 21.40 5.60
C GLN A 333 -2.35 21.29 4.94
N LYS A 334 -2.57 21.97 3.82
CA LYS A 334 -3.83 21.87 3.06
C LYS A 334 -4.13 20.45 2.60
N LEU A 335 -3.12 19.73 2.11
CA LEU A 335 -3.28 18.35 1.68
C LEU A 335 -3.59 17.43 2.87
N ARG A 336 -2.94 17.62 4.01
CA ARG A 336 -3.21 16.89 5.24
C ARG A 336 -4.65 17.12 5.71
N ASP A 337 -5.09 18.37 5.75
CA ASP A 337 -6.43 18.75 6.18
C ASP A 337 -7.50 18.15 5.26
N ASP A 338 -7.28 18.17 3.93
CA ASP A 338 -8.16 17.48 2.98
C ASP A 338 -8.21 15.97 3.23
N LEU A 339 -7.07 15.32 3.41
CA LEU A 339 -6.96 13.87 3.59
C LEU A 339 -7.54 13.36 4.92
N MET A 340 -7.61 14.21 5.95
CA MET A 340 -8.23 13.88 7.23
C MET A 340 -9.75 14.02 7.22
N ASN A 341 -10.31 14.77 6.27
CA ASN A 341 -11.75 14.96 6.15
C ASN A 341 -12.44 13.71 5.57
N GLU A 342 -13.64 13.40 6.07
CA GLU A 342 -14.45 12.28 5.56
C GLU A 342 -14.86 12.49 4.09
N ASP A 343 -15.00 13.75 3.69
CA ASP A 343 -15.32 14.19 2.33
C ASP A 343 -14.08 14.77 1.60
N SER A 344 -12.92 14.12 1.73
CA SER A 344 -11.69 14.51 1.02
C SER A 344 -11.91 14.68 -0.49
N ALA A 345 -11.48 15.81 -1.04
CA ALA A 345 -11.51 16.09 -2.47
C ALA A 345 -10.63 15.11 -3.26
N LEU A 346 -9.49 14.70 -2.69
CA LEU A 346 -8.67 13.65 -3.29
C LEU A 346 -9.42 12.32 -3.34
N SER A 347 -10.07 11.92 -2.24
CA SER A 347 -10.88 10.69 -2.20
C SER A 347 -11.99 10.71 -3.24
N ALA A 348 -12.72 11.82 -3.37
CA ALA A 348 -13.75 11.99 -4.38
C ALA A 348 -13.18 11.88 -5.81
N ARG A 349 -12.06 12.57 -6.09
CA ARG A 349 -11.42 12.53 -7.42
C ARG A 349 -10.90 11.14 -7.77
N VAL A 350 -10.32 10.42 -6.81
CA VAL A 350 -9.89 9.03 -7.00
C VAL A 350 -11.09 8.11 -7.23
N ALA A 351 -12.20 8.33 -6.52
CA ALA A 351 -13.43 7.58 -6.74
C ALA A 351 -13.97 7.81 -8.16
N ASP A 352 -14.01 9.06 -8.63
CA ASP A 352 -14.46 9.39 -9.99
C ASP A 352 -13.55 8.76 -11.05
N MET A 353 -12.23 8.84 -10.87
CA MET A 353 -11.26 8.19 -11.75
C MET A 353 -11.41 6.67 -11.75
N GLY A 354 -11.62 6.07 -10.57
CA GLY A 354 -11.86 4.64 -10.41
C GLY A 354 -13.14 4.20 -11.12
N GLN A 355 -14.23 4.96 -10.98
CA GLN A 355 -15.49 4.69 -11.65
C GLN A 355 -15.37 4.83 -13.17
N TRP A 356 -14.68 5.89 -13.64
CA TRP A 356 -14.38 6.07 -15.06
C TRP A 356 -13.57 4.89 -15.63
N LEU A 357 -12.56 4.42 -14.90
CA LEU A 357 -11.77 3.25 -15.28
C LEU A 357 -12.63 1.98 -15.31
N GLY A 358 -13.49 1.79 -14.31
CA GLY A 358 -14.43 0.67 -14.23
C GLY A 358 -15.38 0.62 -15.42
N LEU A 359 -16.00 1.76 -15.76
CA LEU A 359 -16.89 1.89 -16.92
C LEU A 359 -16.15 1.68 -18.24
N SER A 360 -14.93 2.21 -18.36
CA SER A 360 -14.08 2.02 -19.55
C SER A 360 -13.72 0.55 -19.75
N LEU A 361 -13.32 -0.14 -18.67
CA LEU A 361 -13.03 -1.58 -18.71
C LEU A 361 -14.30 -2.43 -18.93
N ALA A 362 -15.46 -2.00 -18.44
CA ALA A 362 -16.73 -2.69 -18.66
C ALA A 362 -17.17 -2.59 -20.13
N GLY A 363 -16.97 -1.43 -20.77
CA GLY A 363 -17.35 -1.15 -22.15
C GLY A 363 -16.37 -1.66 -23.21
N ASP A 364 -15.08 -1.81 -22.90
CA ASP A 364 -14.04 -2.22 -23.86
C ASP A 364 -13.43 -3.60 -23.52
N ALA A 365 -13.87 -4.63 -24.25
CA ALA A 365 -13.34 -5.98 -24.11
C ALA A 365 -11.87 -6.10 -24.54
N ALA A 366 -11.42 -5.32 -25.53
CA ALA A 366 -10.03 -5.35 -25.98
C ALA A 366 -9.10 -4.76 -24.91
N LEU A 367 -9.54 -3.71 -24.21
CA LEU A 367 -8.80 -3.15 -23.07
C LEU A 367 -8.64 -4.17 -21.92
N ARG A 368 -9.69 -4.94 -21.60
CA ARG A 368 -9.61 -6.02 -20.59
C ARG A 368 -8.60 -7.09 -20.97
N VAL A 369 -8.62 -7.55 -22.23
CA VAL A 369 -7.65 -8.54 -22.72
C VAL A 369 -6.23 -8.00 -22.61
N ARG A 370 -5.98 -6.75 -23.02
CA ARG A 370 -4.66 -6.11 -22.91
C ARG A 370 -4.18 -6.01 -21.47
N LEU A 371 -5.09 -5.67 -20.54
CA LEU A 371 -4.77 -5.59 -19.11
C LEU A 371 -4.43 -6.98 -18.55
N ASN A 372 -5.22 -8.01 -18.86
CA ASN A 372 -4.94 -9.38 -18.43
C ASN A 372 -3.60 -9.89 -18.96
N VAL A 373 -3.30 -9.69 -20.26
CA VAL A 373 -1.98 -10.06 -20.83
C VAL A 373 -0.85 -9.34 -20.11
N ARG A 374 -1.04 -8.06 -19.76
CA ARG A 374 -0.04 -7.31 -18.97
C ARG A 374 0.12 -7.90 -17.57
N LEU A 375 -0.97 -8.26 -16.90
CA LEU A 375 -0.94 -8.91 -15.59
C LEU A 375 -0.27 -10.28 -15.64
N GLU A 376 -0.49 -11.07 -16.70
CA GLU A 376 0.20 -12.34 -16.93
C GLU A 376 1.71 -12.15 -17.06
N LEU A 377 2.15 -11.15 -17.84
CA LEU A 377 3.57 -10.83 -17.99
C LEU A 377 4.19 -10.40 -16.65
N TRP A 378 3.50 -9.55 -15.90
CA TRP A 378 3.96 -9.13 -14.57
C TRP A 378 4.03 -10.30 -13.61
N ALA A 379 3.00 -11.15 -13.57
CA ALA A 379 3.01 -12.35 -12.76
C ALA A 379 4.18 -13.27 -13.15
N ALA A 380 4.44 -13.48 -14.43
CA ALA A 380 5.58 -14.29 -14.87
C ALA A 380 6.94 -13.71 -14.44
N THR A 381 7.08 -12.38 -14.43
CA THR A 381 8.31 -11.70 -14.00
C THR A 381 8.50 -11.71 -12.49
N PHE A 382 7.45 -11.42 -11.71
CA PHE A 382 7.55 -11.23 -10.26
C PHE A 382 7.24 -12.49 -9.45
N ALA A 383 6.60 -13.50 -10.04
CA ALA A 383 6.26 -14.76 -9.34
C ALA A 383 7.47 -15.41 -8.65
N PRO A 384 8.66 -15.52 -9.25
CA PRO A 384 9.80 -16.15 -8.59
C PRO A 384 10.18 -15.46 -7.27
N ASP A 385 10.24 -14.13 -7.28
CA ASP A 385 10.62 -13.34 -6.10
C ASP A 385 9.57 -13.42 -5.00
N VAL A 386 8.28 -13.31 -5.38
CA VAL A 386 7.16 -13.44 -4.44
C VAL A 386 7.10 -14.85 -3.86
N ALA A 387 7.25 -15.88 -4.68
CA ALA A 387 7.22 -17.27 -4.26
C ALA A 387 8.36 -17.57 -3.27
N GLN A 388 9.56 -17.03 -3.54
CA GLN A 388 10.70 -17.16 -2.64
C GLN A 388 10.46 -16.44 -1.31
N SER A 389 9.95 -15.20 -1.34
CA SER A 389 9.63 -14.43 -0.13
C SER A 389 8.58 -15.13 0.74
N VAL A 390 7.52 -15.69 0.13
CA VAL A 390 6.50 -16.46 0.85
C VAL A 390 7.08 -17.74 1.44
N ALA A 391 7.93 -18.45 0.70
CA ALA A 391 8.60 -19.66 1.20
C ALA A 391 9.48 -19.36 2.42
N GLU A 392 10.25 -18.28 2.37
CA GLU A 392 11.07 -17.82 3.49
C GLU A 392 10.20 -17.43 4.70
N HIS A 393 9.08 -16.74 4.47
CA HIS A 393 8.14 -16.40 5.53
C HIS A 393 7.52 -17.64 6.19
N ILE A 394 7.10 -18.65 5.40
CA ILE A 394 6.57 -19.92 5.92
C ILE A 394 7.64 -20.63 6.76
N ARG A 395 8.86 -20.75 6.23
CA ARG A 395 9.98 -21.39 6.94
C ARG A 395 10.26 -20.69 8.27
N ALA A 396 10.39 -19.37 8.27
CA ALA A 396 10.64 -18.58 9.48
C ALA A 396 9.48 -18.68 10.48
N THR A 397 8.25 -18.84 10.01
CA THR A 397 7.08 -19.01 10.87
C THR A 397 7.06 -20.38 11.54
N VAL A 398 7.28 -21.47 10.80
CA VAL A 398 7.34 -22.83 11.37
C VAL A 398 8.52 -22.98 12.33
N GLN A 399 9.66 -22.35 12.05
CA GLN A 399 10.81 -22.34 12.96
C GLN A 399 10.50 -21.71 14.32
N ARG A 400 9.60 -20.71 14.38
CA ARG A 400 9.20 -20.04 15.63
C ARG A 400 8.20 -20.83 16.46
N TRP A 401 7.54 -21.85 15.92
CA TRP A 401 6.55 -22.65 16.66
C TRP A 401 7.20 -23.57 17.68
N ASP A 402 6.51 -23.82 18.80
CA ASP A 402 6.91 -24.88 19.72
C ASP A 402 6.74 -26.26 19.07
N ALA A 403 7.74 -27.12 19.21
CA ALA A 403 7.77 -28.41 18.54
C ALA A 403 6.76 -29.41 19.12
N GLN A 404 6.48 -29.33 20.42
CA GLN A 404 5.51 -30.20 21.09
C GLN A 404 4.08 -29.78 20.74
N GLU A 405 3.82 -28.48 20.68
CA GLU A 405 2.50 -27.98 20.28
C GLU A 405 2.18 -28.32 18.82
N MET A 406 3.15 -28.19 17.91
CA MET A 406 2.99 -28.62 16.51
C MET A 406 2.72 -30.12 16.42
N ALA A 407 3.46 -30.96 17.15
CA ALA A 407 3.24 -32.40 17.17
C ALA A 407 1.84 -32.76 17.72
N ARG A 408 1.38 -32.08 18.76
CA ARG A 408 0.03 -32.25 19.33
C ARG A 408 -1.06 -31.86 18.34
N LEU A 409 -0.90 -30.74 17.64
CA LEU A 409 -1.83 -30.30 16.61
C LEU A 409 -1.92 -31.30 15.47
N VAL A 410 -0.78 -31.84 15.02
CA VAL A 410 -0.77 -32.91 14.02
C VAL A 410 -1.46 -34.17 14.57
N GLU A 411 -1.16 -34.59 15.80
CA GLU A 411 -1.80 -35.74 16.44
C GLU A 411 -3.32 -35.60 16.52
N LEU A 412 -3.84 -34.40 16.78
CA LEU A 412 -5.27 -34.12 16.80
C LEU A 412 -5.92 -34.29 15.42
N HIS A 413 -5.20 -34.01 14.34
CA HIS A 413 -5.74 -34.07 12.98
C HIS A 413 -5.66 -35.47 12.36
N ILE A 414 -4.55 -36.21 12.58
CA ILE A 414 -4.33 -37.52 11.94
C ILE A 414 -4.31 -38.69 12.92
N GLY A 415 -4.34 -38.43 14.23
CA GLY A 415 -4.09 -39.45 15.24
C GLY A 415 -5.19 -40.51 15.35
N SER A 416 -6.45 -40.18 15.05
CA SER A 416 -7.54 -41.16 15.01
C SER A 416 -7.29 -42.22 13.95
N ASP A 417 -6.84 -41.78 12.78
CA ASP A 417 -6.60 -42.63 11.60
C ASP A 417 -5.39 -43.53 11.85
N LEU A 418 -4.37 -42.99 12.52
CA LEU A 418 -3.22 -43.78 12.95
C LEU A 418 -3.57 -44.87 13.98
N GLN A 419 -4.64 -44.73 14.77
CA GLN A 419 -5.06 -45.83 15.67
C GLN A 419 -5.62 -47.03 14.91
N TYR A 420 -6.17 -46.85 13.70
CA TYR A 420 -6.62 -47.97 12.89
C TYR A 420 -5.46 -48.87 12.45
N ILE A 421 -4.26 -48.31 12.27
CA ILE A 421 -3.05 -49.12 12.01
C ILE A 421 -2.84 -50.13 13.14
N ARG A 422 -3.01 -49.73 14.41
CA ARG A 422 -2.88 -50.64 15.57
C ARG A 422 -3.95 -51.73 15.61
N ILE A 423 -5.18 -51.38 15.26
CA ILE A 423 -6.28 -52.36 15.17
C ILE A 423 -5.96 -53.38 14.07
N ASN A 424 -5.56 -52.89 12.90
CA ASN A 424 -5.17 -53.73 11.76
C ASN A 424 -3.96 -54.60 12.09
N GLY A 425 -2.95 -54.07 12.79
CA GLY A 425 -1.79 -54.83 13.24
C GLY A 425 -2.14 -55.98 14.17
N THR A 426 -3.17 -55.80 15.01
CA THR A 426 -3.69 -56.88 15.85
C THR A 426 -4.32 -58.00 15.00
N VAL A 427 -5.16 -57.63 14.02
CA VAL A 427 -5.85 -58.58 13.14
C VAL A 427 -4.86 -59.31 12.24
N VAL A 428 -3.97 -58.57 11.57
CA VAL A 428 -2.95 -59.12 10.67
C VAL A 428 -1.97 -59.98 11.46
N GLY A 429 -1.54 -59.55 12.64
CA GLY A 429 -0.71 -60.35 13.54
C GLY A 429 -1.36 -61.68 13.88
N GLY A 430 -2.66 -61.67 14.22
CA GLY A 430 -3.43 -62.90 14.48
C GLY A 430 -3.51 -63.83 13.26
N CYS A 431 -3.79 -63.29 12.07
CA CYS A 431 -3.81 -64.07 10.83
C CYS A 431 -2.44 -64.70 10.52
N ILE A 432 -1.35 -63.97 10.73
CA ILE A 432 0.02 -64.49 10.56
C ILE A 432 0.29 -65.58 11.60
N GLY A 433 -0.09 -65.38 12.85
CA GLY A 433 0.02 -66.39 13.90
C GLY A 433 -0.73 -67.68 13.55
N LEU A 434 -1.93 -67.56 13.00
CA LEU A 434 -2.73 -68.70 12.53
C LEU A 434 -2.03 -69.45 11.40
N LEU A 435 -1.50 -68.71 10.43
CA LEU A 435 -0.79 -69.28 9.29
C LEU A 435 0.48 -70.01 9.73
N LEU A 436 1.30 -69.38 10.59
CA LEU A 436 2.51 -69.99 11.13
C LEU A 436 2.18 -71.21 11.98
N PHE A 437 1.09 -71.18 12.75
CA PHE A 437 0.61 -72.33 13.49
C PHE A 437 0.21 -73.48 12.56
N ALA A 438 -0.57 -73.19 11.51
CA ALA A 438 -1.00 -74.18 10.53
C ALA A 438 0.18 -74.84 9.81
N VAL A 439 1.22 -74.06 9.46
CA VAL A 439 2.44 -74.59 8.83
C VAL A 439 3.27 -75.41 9.81
N SER A 440 3.51 -74.90 11.02
CA SER A 440 4.33 -75.60 12.03
C SER A 440 3.70 -76.90 12.53
N HIS A 441 2.37 -76.97 12.56
CA HIS A 441 1.61 -78.15 13.00
C HIS A 441 1.01 -78.94 11.83
N ALA A 442 1.45 -78.68 10.59
CA ALA A 442 0.91 -79.32 9.39
C ALA A 442 0.95 -80.86 9.47
N GLY A 443 2.02 -81.44 10.05
CA GLY A 443 2.13 -82.89 10.24
C GLY A 443 1.15 -83.46 11.27
N ALA A 444 0.91 -82.74 12.37
CA ALA A 444 -0.06 -83.14 13.40
C ALA A 444 -1.51 -82.95 12.93
N LEU A 445 -1.77 -81.90 12.16
CA LEU A 445 -3.05 -81.65 11.51
C LEU A 445 -3.35 -82.69 10.43
N TRP A 446 -2.35 -83.04 9.62
CA TRP A 446 -2.47 -84.11 8.61
C TRP A 446 -2.74 -85.47 9.25
N ALA A 447 -2.03 -85.81 10.33
CA ALA A 447 -2.27 -87.04 11.10
C ALA A 447 -3.68 -87.08 11.73
N ALA A 448 -4.19 -85.94 12.20
CA ALA A 448 -5.54 -85.83 12.76
C ALA A 448 -6.66 -85.92 11.69
N VAL A 449 -6.37 -85.53 10.43
CA VAL A 449 -7.33 -85.55 9.31
C VAL A 449 -7.30 -86.87 8.55
N VAL A 450 -6.15 -87.53 8.43
CA VAL A 450 -5.98 -88.80 7.71
C VAL A 450 -6.12 -90.01 8.64
N GLY A 451 -6.00 -89.81 9.96
CA GLY A 451 -6.09 -90.86 10.98
C GLY A 451 -7.46 -91.02 11.66
N SER A 452 -8.54 -90.45 11.11
CA SER A 452 -9.92 -90.64 11.60
C SER A 452 -10.71 -91.57 10.69
#